data_AF-A0A938M858-F1
#
_entry.id   AF-A0A938M858-F1
#
_cell.length_a   1.000
_cell.length_b   1.000
_cell.length_c   1.000
_cell.angle_alpha   90.00
_cell.angle_beta   90.00
_cell.angle_gamma   90.00
#
_symmetry.space_group_name_H-M   'P 1'
#
loop_
_entity.id
_entity.type
_entity.pdbx_description
1 polymer ?
#
loop_
_entity_poly.entity_id
_entity_poly.type
_entity_poly.pdbx_seq_one_letter_code
_entity_poly.pdbx_strand_id
1 'polypeptide(L)'
;MPATYHAAEGYDVVIFDGWSPDRVDRGKFVFINSDMKALALGNSGQVAAAALTDWDPAHPLLRHANLANVSLARARRFAPRALTVVARSFDDPLIFAGQKDAVRYVSFAFDVNDSDLPLRAAFPILVSNALRWLTERDLLGYSPSVRVGASRGASVAGFHTLRDGAGTKDIAVNLCDSRESDIKPRDRVTIGGVDAQPLPPQRGLRFDPWFYLVCLALAFTACEWVLYHRRIIE
;
A
#
# COMPACT_ATOMS: atom_id res chain seq x y z
N MET A 1 -4.72 -22.12 -20.77
CA MET A 1 -5.65 -21.74 -19.69
C MET A 1 -5.34 -22.59 -18.47
N PRO A 2 -5.11 -22.01 -17.28
CA PRO A 2 -4.96 -22.79 -16.06
C PRO A 2 -6.20 -23.66 -15.85
N ALA A 3 -6.02 -24.95 -15.54
CA ALA A 3 -7.12 -25.90 -15.42
C ALA A 3 -8.11 -25.58 -14.28
N THR A 4 -7.76 -24.64 -13.41
CA THR A 4 -8.49 -24.25 -12.20
C THR A 4 -9.23 -22.90 -12.30
N TYR A 5 -9.19 -22.21 -13.45
CA TYR A 5 -9.95 -20.97 -13.59
C TYR A 5 -11.44 -21.28 -13.74
N HIS A 6 -12.19 -20.98 -12.68
CA HIS A 6 -13.64 -20.88 -12.72
C HIS A 6 -14.02 -19.41 -12.93
N ALA A 7 -15.11 -19.16 -13.66
CA ALA A 7 -15.62 -17.81 -13.86
C ALA A 7 -15.74 -17.09 -12.50
N ALA A 8 -15.42 -15.79 -12.48
CA ALA A 8 -15.24 -14.93 -11.32
C ALA A 8 -16.51 -14.69 -10.46
N GLU A 9 -17.36 -15.70 -10.25
CA GLU A 9 -18.56 -15.59 -9.45
C GLU A 9 -18.22 -15.54 -7.95
N GLY A 10 -18.76 -14.54 -7.25
CA GLY A 10 -18.60 -14.38 -5.80
C GLY A 10 -17.36 -13.57 -5.34
N TYR A 11 -16.52 -13.08 -6.25
CA TYR A 11 -15.36 -12.25 -5.89
C TYR A 11 -15.60 -10.77 -6.22
N ASP A 12 -15.20 -9.88 -5.29
CA ASP A 12 -15.29 -8.43 -5.50
C ASP A 12 -14.30 -7.90 -6.54
N VAL A 13 -13.10 -8.50 -6.59
CA VAL A 13 -12.02 -8.18 -7.53
C VAL A 13 -11.25 -9.46 -7.84
N VAL A 14 -10.93 -9.70 -9.12
CA VAL A 14 -10.09 -10.83 -9.55
C VAL A 14 -8.79 -10.32 -10.14
N ILE A 15 -7.67 -10.96 -9.78
CA ILE A 15 -6.34 -10.59 -10.25
C ILE A 15 -5.83 -11.64 -11.24
N PHE A 16 -5.35 -11.17 -12.38
CA PHE A 16 -4.71 -11.96 -13.41
C PHE A 16 -3.25 -11.56 -13.53
N ASP A 17 -2.33 -12.49 -13.27
CA ASP A 17 -0.89 -12.26 -13.32
C ASP A 17 -0.25 -13.08 -14.46
N GLY A 18 0.48 -12.42 -15.36
CA GLY A 18 1.18 -13.02 -16.49
C GLY A 18 0.30 -13.55 -17.63
N TRP A 19 -0.97 -13.82 -17.36
CA TRP A 19 -1.93 -14.46 -18.26
C TRP A 19 -3.35 -13.94 -18.05
N SER A 20 -4.19 -13.91 -19.09
CA SER A 20 -5.64 -13.66 -19.00
C SER A 20 -6.45 -14.66 -19.84
N PRO A 21 -7.72 -14.94 -19.48
CA PRO A 21 -8.62 -15.74 -20.33
C PRO A 21 -8.90 -15.02 -21.65
N ASP A 22 -9.46 -15.74 -22.63
CA ASP A 22 -9.76 -15.15 -23.95
C ASP A 22 -10.88 -14.11 -23.89
N ARG A 23 -11.79 -14.21 -22.92
CA ARG A 23 -12.84 -13.23 -22.64
C ARG A 23 -13.22 -13.20 -21.16
N VAL A 24 -13.73 -12.05 -20.72
CA VAL A 24 -14.42 -11.89 -19.43
C VAL A 24 -15.76 -11.23 -19.68
N ASP A 25 -16.83 -11.76 -19.08
CA ASP A 25 -18.19 -11.32 -19.38
C ASP A 25 -18.64 -10.15 -18.47
N ARG A 26 -18.28 -10.18 -17.18
CA ARG A 26 -18.58 -9.15 -16.18
C ARG A 26 -17.61 -9.21 -15.01
N GLY A 27 -17.39 -8.09 -14.33
CA GLY A 27 -16.65 -8.05 -13.07
C GLY A 27 -15.60 -6.94 -12.98
N LYS A 28 -14.79 -7.00 -11.92
CA LYS A 28 -13.75 -6.04 -11.59
C LYS A 28 -12.41 -6.77 -11.60
N PHE A 29 -11.46 -6.31 -12.43
CA PHE A 29 -10.22 -7.06 -12.65
C PHE A 29 -8.98 -6.20 -12.46
N VAL A 30 -7.95 -6.80 -11.89
CA VAL A 30 -6.57 -6.28 -11.95
C VAL A 30 -5.80 -7.18 -12.89
N PHE A 31 -5.11 -6.60 -13.86
CA PHE A 31 -4.18 -7.30 -14.72
C PHE A 31 -2.76 -6.88 -14.38
N ILE A 32 -1.89 -7.85 -14.11
CA ILE A 32 -0.46 -7.64 -13.85
C ILE A 32 0.29 -8.40 -14.94
N ASN A 33 1.14 -7.70 -15.68
CA ASN A 33 1.96 -8.28 -16.76
C ASN A 33 1.17 -9.21 -17.70
N SER A 34 -0.10 -8.90 -17.95
CA SER A 34 -1.01 -9.80 -18.68
C SER A 34 -0.98 -9.54 -20.18
N ASP A 35 -1.35 -10.54 -20.98
CA ASP A 35 -1.56 -10.38 -22.42
C ASP A 35 -2.86 -9.63 -22.78
N MET A 36 -3.72 -9.38 -21.79
CA MET A 36 -4.95 -8.56 -21.92
C MET A 36 -5.88 -9.04 -23.04
N LYS A 37 -5.85 -10.34 -23.36
CA LYS A 37 -6.74 -10.96 -24.35
C LYS A 37 -8.19 -10.86 -23.94
N ALA A 38 -8.44 -10.99 -22.63
CA ALA A 38 -9.76 -10.89 -22.02
C ALA A 38 -10.56 -9.65 -22.42
N LEU A 39 -9.88 -8.55 -22.78
CA LEU A 39 -10.49 -7.27 -23.16
C LEU A 39 -10.31 -6.92 -24.64
N ALA A 40 -9.73 -7.83 -25.43
CA ALA A 40 -9.31 -7.63 -26.82
C ALA A 40 -8.36 -6.42 -27.00
N LEU A 41 -7.52 -6.15 -25.99
CA LEU A 41 -6.56 -5.04 -26.05
C LEU A 41 -5.23 -5.50 -26.65
N GLY A 42 -4.83 -6.76 -26.46
CA GLY A 42 -3.64 -7.39 -27.06
C GLY A 42 -2.32 -6.67 -26.72
N ASN A 43 -1.18 -7.34 -26.83
CA ASN A 43 0.12 -6.67 -26.69
C ASN A 43 0.91 -6.74 -28.01
N SER A 44 1.78 -5.75 -28.23
CA SER A 44 2.57 -5.61 -29.45
C SER A 44 4.07 -5.77 -29.22
N GLY A 45 4.46 -6.41 -28.11
CA GLY A 45 5.84 -6.68 -27.76
C GLY A 45 6.18 -6.30 -26.31
N GLN A 46 7.46 -6.02 -26.08
CA GLN A 46 8.00 -5.58 -24.79
C GLN A 46 8.96 -4.40 -24.97
N VAL A 47 9.05 -3.57 -23.95
CA VAL A 47 10.06 -2.54 -23.76
C VAL A 47 10.95 -2.94 -22.57
N ALA A 48 12.26 -2.89 -22.75
CA ALA A 48 13.24 -3.17 -21.70
C ALA A 48 13.70 -1.86 -21.03
N ALA A 49 14.11 -1.93 -19.77
CA ALA A 49 14.64 -0.80 -18.99
C ALA A 49 13.75 0.45 -19.06
N ALA A 50 12.45 0.28 -18.81
CA ALA A 50 11.48 1.37 -18.84
C ALA A 50 11.47 2.15 -17.51
N ALA A 51 10.99 3.39 -17.55
CA ALA A 51 10.77 4.21 -16.37
C ALA A 51 9.44 4.94 -16.46
N LEU A 52 8.79 5.22 -15.34
CA LEU A 52 7.60 6.06 -15.33
C LEU A 52 8.01 7.52 -15.56
N THR A 53 7.81 8.01 -16.78
CA THR A 53 8.24 9.35 -17.21
C THR A 53 7.14 10.39 -17.11
N ASP A 54 5.88 9.96 -17.26
CA ASP A 54 4.71 10.85 -17.22
C ASP A 54 3.50 10.11 -16.62
N TRP A 55 2.67 10.84 -15.89
CA TRP A 55 1.47 10.30 -15.24
C TRP A 55 0.40 11.38 -15.04
N ASP A 56 -0.86 10.97 -14.93
CA ASP A 56 -1.99 11.86 -14.66
C ASP A 56 -2.25 11.97 -13.14
N PRO A 57 -1.82 13.07 -12.48
CA PRO A 57 -2.03 13.26 -11.05
C PRO A 57 -3.51 13.46 -10.68
N ALA A 58 -4.39 13.81 -11.64
CA ALA A 58 -5.82 13.95 -11.40
C ALA A 58 -6.54 12.59 -11.36
N HIS A 59 -5.92 11.53 -11.90
CA HIS A 59 -6.55 10.22 -11.94
C HIS A 59 -6.75 9.64 -10.52
N PRO A 60 -7.95 9.10 -10.18
CA PRO A 60 -8.24 8.55 -8.85
C PRO A 60 -7.26 7.49 -8.33
N LEU A 61 -6.56 6.81 -9.24
CA LEU A 61 -5.54 5.80 -8.91
C LEU A 61 -4.28 6.42 -8.31
N LEU A 62 -3.93 7.65 -8.68
CA LEU A 62 -2.69 8.31 -8.28
C LEU A 62 -2.87 9.32 -7.14
N ARG A 63 -4.06 9.36 -6.52
CA ARG A 63 -4.29 10.20 -5.34
C ARG A 63 -3.26 9.89 -4.26
N HIS A 64 -2.47 10.90 -3.90
CA HIS A 64 -1.40 10.82 -2.91
C HIS A 64 -0.24 9.87 -3.27
N ALA A 65 -0.19 9.35 -4.50
CA ALA A 65 0.90 8.50 -4.98
C ALA A 65 1.78 9.29 -5.96
N ASN A 66 3.09 9.26 -5.74
CA ASN A 66 4.07 9.84 -6.65
C ASN A 66 4.88 8.72 -7.31
N LEU A 67 4.90 8.69 -8.64
CA LEU A 67 5.57 7.65 -9.44
C LEU A 67 6.96 8.08 -9.95
N ALA A 68 7.46 9.22 -9.49
CA ALA A 68 8.78 9.71 -9.86
C ALA A 68 9.89 8.70 -9.55
N ASN A 69 10.81 8.54 -10.50
CA ASN A 69 11.99 7.68 -10.41
C ASN A 69 11.68 6.18 -10.24
N VAL A 70 10.46 5.74 -10.53
CA VAL A 70 10.16 4.30 -10.59
C VAL A 70 10.75 3.73 -11.87
N SER A 71 11.54 2.67 -11.71
CA SER A 71 12.21 1.97 -12.80
C SER A 71 11.72 0.52 -12.90
N LEU A 72 11.62 0.06 -14.13
CA LEU A 72 11.09 -1.24 -14.51
C LEU A 72 12.13 -1.99 -15.34
N ALA A 73 12.40 -3.25 -15.04
CA ALA A 73 13.28 -4.07 -15.88
C ALA A 73 12.68 -4.27 -17.28
N ARG A 74 11.36 -4.47 -17.37
CA ARG A 74 10.62 -4.59 -18.63
C ARG A 74 9.12 -4.29 -18.44
N ALA A 75 8.45 -3.96 -19.54
CA ALA A 75 7.00 -3.85 -19.62
C ALA A 75 6.48 -4.35 -20.97
N ARG A 76 5.23 -4.80 -21.02
CA ARG A 76 4.53 -5.12 -22.26
C ARG A 76 4.10 -3.83 -22.96
N ARG A 77 4.18 -3.83 -24.29
CA ARG A 77 3.76 -2.70 -25.13
C ARG A 77 2.29 -2.81 -25.50
N PHE A 78 1.56 -1.71 -25.34
CA PHE A 78 0.15 -1.57 -25.69
C PHE A 78 -0.07 -0.33 -26.56
N ALA A 79 -1.06 -0.39 -27.46
CA ALA A 79 -1.44 0.77 -28.26
C ALA A 79 -2.24 1.78 -27.41
N PRO A 80 -1.82 3.06 -27.32
CA PRO A 80 -2.44 4.03 -26.41
C PRO A 80 -3.87 4.41 -26.81
N ARG A 81 -4.23 4.33 -28.10
CA ARG A 81 -5.49 4.87 -28.63
C ARG A 81 -6.76 4.22 -28.05
N ALA A 82 -6.65 3.07 -27.40
CA ALA A 82 -7.76 2.33 -26.81
C ALA A 82 -7.81 2.42 -25.27
N LEU A 83 -6.93 3.19 -24.64
CA LEU A 83 -6.68 3.12 -23.19
C LEU A 83 -6.83 4.50 -22.52
N THR A 84 -7.43 4.52 -21.33
CA THR A 84 -7.26 5.66 -20.42
C THR A 84 -5.94 5.45 -19.67
N VAL A 85 -4.90 6.11 -20.18
CA VAL A 85 -3.52 5.97 -19.68
C VAL A 85 -3.38 6.75 -18.38
N VAL A 86 -2.91 6.08 -17.34
CA VAL A 86 -2.72 6.63 -15.99
C VAL A 86 -1.26 6.99 -15.78
N ALA A 87 -0.35 6.14 -16.26
CA ALA A 87 1.09 6.41 -16.27
C ALA A 87 1.75 5.73 -17.48
N ARG A 88 2.82 6.34 -18.00
CA ARG A 88 3.51 5.90 -19.21
C ARG A 88 5.02 6.08 -19.13
N SER A 89 5.71 5.38 -20.01
CA SER A 89 7.12 5.59 -20.37
C SER A 89 7.16 6.14 -21.78
N PHE A 90 7.37 7.45 -21.93
CA PHE A 90 7.24 8.14 -23.22
C PHE A 90 5.90 7.82 -23.90
N ASP A 91 5.92 7.09 -25.01
CA ASP A 91 4.73 6.71 -25.76
C ASP A 91 4.10 5.38 -25.30
N ASP A 92 4.76 4.64 -24.41
CA ASP A 92 4.34 3.31 -23.96
C ASP A 92 3.48 3.40 -22.69
N PRO A 93 2.17 3.05 -22.73
CA PRO A 93 1.33 2.98 -21.54
C PRO A 93 1.82 1.89 -20.59
N LEU A 94 2.07 2.25 -19.33
CA LEU A 94 2.57 1.33 -18.30
C LEU A 94 1.51 1.01 -17.25
N ILE A 95 0.68 1.99 -16.92
CA ILE A 95 -0.48 1.82 -16.04
C ILE A 95 -1.67 2.45 -16.75
N PHE A 96 -2.76 1.71 -16.85
CA PHE A 96 -3.99 2.21 -17.46
C PHE A 96 -5.19 1.54 -16.82
N ALA A 97 -6.33 2.22 -16.90
CA ALA A 97 -7.56 1.77 -16.28
C ALA A 97 -8.74 2.07 -17.19
N GLY A 98 -9.87 1.41 -16.98
CA GLY A 98 -11.06 1.72 -17.75
C GLY A 98 -12.26 0.87 -17.40
N GLN A 99 -13.36 1.19 -18.06
CA GLN A 99 -14.58 0.40 -18.03
C GLN A 99 -15.01 0.11 -19.45
N LYS A 100 -15.27 -1.17 -19.73
CA LYS A 100 -15.79 -1.67 -21.00
C LYS A 100 -16.95 -2.60 -20.68
N ASP A 101 -18.15 -2.24 -21.11
CA ASP A 101 -19.38 -2.97 -20.81
C ASP A 101 -19.54 -3.21 -19.29
N ALA A 102 -19.77 -4.47 -18.88
CA ALA A 102 -19.89 -4.88 -17.47
C ALA A 102 -18.53 -5.15 -16.80
N VAL A 103 -17.42 -4.73 -17.44
CA VAL A 103 -16.06 -5.02 -16.98
C VAL A 103 -15.34 -3.73 -16.61
N ARG A 104 -14.90 -3.63 -15.37
CA ARG A 104 -14.01 -2.56 -14.89
C ARG A 104 -12.63 -3.13 -14.62
N TYR A 105 -11.58 -2.43 -15.04
CA TYR A 105 -10.23 -2.97 -14.95
C TYR A 105 -9.17 -1.92 -14.65
N VAL A 106 -8.12 -2.36 -13.94
CA VAL A 106 -6.83 -1.69 -13.82
C VAL A 106 -5.77 -2.63 -14.36
N SER A 107 -4.85 -2.12 -15.15
CA SER A 107 -3.77 -2.91 -15.72
C SER A 107 -2.41 -2.29 -15.45
N PHE A 108 -1.48 -3.15 -15.06
CA PHE A 108 -0.05 -2.91 -14.97
C PHE A 108 0.61 -3.67 -16.12
N ALA A 109 1.21 -2.96 -17.05
CA ALA A 109 1.86 -3.54 -18.22
C ALA A 109 3.15 -4.30 -17.87
N PHE A 110 3.64 -4.18 -16.64
CA PHE A 110 4.87 -4.76 -16.14
C PHE A 110 4.58 -5.70 -14.96
N ASP A 111 5.56 -6.56 -14.65
CA ASP A 111 5.54 -7.32 -13.41
C ASP A 111 6.05 -6.41 -12.29
N VAL A 112 5.25 -6.32 -11.23
CA VAL A 112 5.55 -5.50 -10.05
C VAL A 112 6.86 -5.94 -9.38
N ASN A 113 7.21 -7.22 -9.43
CA ASN A 113 8.44 -7.76 -8.85
C ASN A 113 9.69 -7.43 -9.67
N ASP A 114 9.54 -7.20 -10.98
CA ASP A 114 10.60 -6.74 -11.89
C ASP A 114 10.73 -5.20 -11.87
N SER A 115 10.31 -4.55 -10.79
CA SER A 115 10.37 -3.09 -10.61
C SER A 115 10.80 -2.70 -9.20
N ASP A 116 11.24 -1.46 -9.03
CA ASP A 116 11.49 -0.89 -7.70
C ASP A 116 10.22 -0.35 -7.02
N LEU A 117 9.05 -0.43 -7.67
CA LEU A 117 7.78 0.09 -7.17
C LEU A 117 7.43 -0.46 -5.77
N PRO A 118 7.54 -1.77 -5.47
CA PRO A 118 7.24 -2.31 -4.14
C PRO A 118 8.05 -1.69 -3.00
N LEU A 119 9.22 -1.12 -3.32
CA LEU A 119 10.10 -0.45 -2.37
C LEU A 119 9.73 1.03 -2.15
N ARG A 120 8.72 1.54 -2.87
CA ARG A 120 8.25 2.93 -2.81
C ARG A 120 6.98 3.02 -1.95
N ALA A 121 6.84 4.13 -1.22
CA ALA A 121 5.59 4.45 -0.52
C ALA A 121 4.37 4.56 -1.47
N ALA A 122 4.60 4.85 -2.75
CA ALA A 122 3.55 4.91 -3.76
C ALA A 122 2.84 3.56 -3.99
N PHE A 123 3.52 2.43 -3.76
CA PHE A 123 2.95 1.10 -4.01
C PHE A 123 1.73 0.78 -3.14
N PRO A 124 1.80 0.80 -1.80
CA PRO A 124 0.62 0.52 -0.98
C PRO A 124 -0.53 1.51 -1.22
N ILE A 125 -0.22 2.77 -1.55
CA ILE A 125 -1.22 3.79 -1.89
C ILE A 125 -1.92 3.43 -3.21
N LEU A 126 -1.14 3.03 -4.22
CA LEU A 126 -1.65 2.65 -5.54
C LEU A 126 -2.56 1.41 -5.46
N VAL A 127 -2.17 0.40 -4.69
CA VAL A 127 -2.99 -0.80 -4.43
C VAL A 127 -4.31 -0.40 -3.76
N SER A 128 -4.25 0.44 -2.72
CA SER A 128 -5.45 0.93 -2.04
C SER A 128 -6.38 1.71 -2.97
N ASN A 129 -5.82 2.63 -3.78
CA ASN A 129 -6.59 3.41 -4.73
C ASN A 129 -7.19 2.55 -5.86
N ALA A 130 -6.45 1.55 -6.35
CA ALA A 130 -6.91 0.59 -7.35
C ALA A 130 -8.10 -0.21 -6.84
N LEU A 131 -8.00 -0.77 -5.64
CA LEU A 131 -9.12 -1.48 -5.02
C LEU A 131 -10.32 -0.56 -4.82
N ARG A 132 -10.12 0.67 -4.34
CA ARG A 132 -11.23 1.64 -4.16
C ARG A 132 -11.90 2.03 -5.48
N TRP A 133 -11.12 2.20 -6.54
CA TRP A 133 -11.62 2.57 -7.86
C TRP A 133 -12.34 1.40 -8.55
N LEU A 134 -11.79 0.18 -8.43
CA LEU A 134 -12.39 -1.05 -8.96
C LEU A 134 -13.66 -1.42 -8.22
N THR A 135 -13.59 -1.50 -6.89
CA THR A 135 -14.76 -1.83 -6.08
C THR A 135 -15.80 -0.74 -6.15
N GLU A 136 -15.42 0.47 -6.59
CA GLU A 136 -16.29 1.63 -6.67
C GLU A 136 -17.06 1.69 -5.38
N ARG A 137 -16.35 1.82 -4.23
CA ARG A 137 -17.01 1.84 -2.91
C ARG A 137 -18.18 2.78 -3.04
N ASP A 138 -19.35 2.19 -3.21
CA ASP A 138 -20.61 2.79 -2.97
C ASP A 138 -20.49 3.06 -1.48
N LEU A 139 -20.05 4.27 -1.14
CA LEU A 139 -19.94 4.72 0.23
C LEU A 139 -21.34 4.77 0.87
N LEU A 140 -22.41 4.55 0.10
CA LEU A 140 -23.75 4.24 0.59
C LEU A 140 -23.84 2.81 1.18
N GLY A 141 -22.96 1.91 0.73
CA GLY A 141 -22.65 0.61 1.32
C GLY A 141 -21.54 0.67 2.38
N TYR A 142 -21.20 1.84 2.93
CA TYR A 142 -20.41 1.90 4.18
C TYR A 142 -21.09 0.96 5.17
N SER A 143 -20.42 -0.15 5.49
CA SER A 143 -20.72 -0.95 6.68
C SER A 143 -20.51 0.00 7.85
N PRO A 144 -21.57 0.55 8.46
CA PRO A 144 -21.38 1.41 9.62
C PRO A 144 -20.51 0.66 10.61
N SER A 145 -19.41 1.30 11.04
CA SER A 145 -18.73 0.82 12.23
C SER A 145 -19.65 1.16 13.40
N VAL A 146 -20.18 0.13 14.04
CA VAL A 146 -21.12 0.28 15.16
C VAL A 146 -20.33 -0.04 16.42
N ARG A 147 -20.45 0.80 17.45
CA ARG A 147 -19.85 0.50 18.76
C ARG A 147 -20.55 -0.72 19.36
N VAL A 148 -19.79 -1.63 19.98
CA VAL A 148 -20.35 -2.74 20.79
C VAL A 148 -21.39 -2.19 21.76
N GLY A 149 -22.59 -2.77 21.76
CA GLY A 149 -23.72 -2.35 22.60
C GLY A 149 -24.58 -1.21 22.05
N ALA A 150 -24.24 -0.60 20.90
CA ALA A 150 -25.08 0.43 20.29
C ALA A 150 -26.33 -0.12 19.57
N SER A 151 -26.37 -1.43 19.29
CA SER A 151 -27.56 -2.14 18.78
C SER A 151 -27.85 -3.37 19.65
N ARG A 152 -29.14 -3.68 19.85
CA ARG A 152 -29.56 -4.91 20.54
C ARG A 152 -29.05 -6.12 19.75
N GLY A 153 -28.02 -6.82 20.27
CA GLY A 153 -27.46 -8.04 19.69
C GLY A 153 -25.96 -7.99 19.40
N ALA A 154 -25.35 -6.80 19.32
CA ALA A 154 -23.91 -6.65 19.06
C ALA A 154 -23.12 -6.50 20.36
N SER A 155 -22.98 -7.59 21.13
CA SER A 155 -22.23 -7.62 22.40
C SER A 155 -20.75 -7.97 22.26
N VAL A 156 -20.30 -8.30 21.06
CA VAL A 156 -18.93 -8.76 20.78
C VAL A 156 -18.38 -8.02 19.55
N ALA A 157 -17.13 -7.57 19.63
CA ALA A 157 -16.43 -6.99 18.49
C ALA A 157 -16.26 -8.04 17.37
N GLY A 158 -16.45 -7.64 16.11
CA GLY A 158 -16.35 -8.54 14.96
C GLY A 158 -17.19 -8.07 13.77
N PHE A 159 -17.22 -8.88 12.72
CA PHE A 159 -18.11 -8.66 11.57
C PHE A 159 -19.44 -9.33 11.84
N HIS A 160 -20.53 -8.57 11.71
CA HIS A 160 -21.88 -9.04 11.97
C HIS A 160 -22.78 -8.68 10.80
N THR A 161 -23.77 -9.52 10.55
CA THR A 161 -24.76 -9.30 9.52
C THR A 161 -26.04 -8.77 10.17
N LEU A 162 -26.37 -7.49 9.93
CA LEU A 162 -27.62 -6.91 10.36
C LEU A 162 -28.72 -7.22 9.34
N ARG A 163 -29.86 -7.68 9.82
CA ARG A 163 -31.08 -7.84 9.02
C ARG A 163 -32.07 -6.77 9.47
N ASP A 164 -32.36 -5.82 8.57
CA ASP A 164 -33.41 -4.82 8.75
C ASP A 164 -34.54 -5.08 7.75
N GLY A 165 -35.70 -4.42 7.91
CA GLY A 165 -36.85 -4.52 7.01
C GLY A 165 -36.52 -4.14 5.55
N ALA A 166 -35.40 -3.47 5.30
CA ALA A 166 -34.87 -3.11 3.99
C ALA A 166 -33.87 -4.13 3.39
N GLY A 167 -33.46 -5.16 4.14
CA GLY A 167 -32.53 -6.19 3.67
C GLY A 167 -31.43 -6.55 4.67
N THR A 168 -30.44 -7.28 4.17
CA THR A 168 -29.29 -7.76 4.94
C THR A 168 -28.07 -6.88 4.65
N LYS A 169 -27.40 -6.37 5.69
CA LYS A 169 -26.21 -5.51 5.57
C LYS A 169 -25.12 -5.94 6.54
N ASP A 170 -23.92 -6.15 6.03
CA ASP A 170 -22.76 -6.45 6.87
C ASP A 170 -22.26 -5.18 7.56
N ILE A 171 -21.93 -5.32 8.83
CA ILE A 171 -21.40 -4.26 9.69
C ILE A 171 -20.15 -4.74 10.41
N ALA A 172 -19.23 -3.81 10.65
CA ALA A 172 -18.11 -4.05 11.55
C ALA A 172 -18.48 -3.49 12.93
N VAL A 173 -18.54 -4.34 13.94
CA VAL A 173 -18.76 -3.92 15.32
C VAL A 173 -17.39 -3.81 15.99
N ASN A 174 -17.04 -2.62 16.47
CA ASN A 174 -15.77 -2.38 17.15
C ASN A 174 -16.04 -2.02 18.63
N LEU A 175 -15.11 -2.37 19.53
CA LEU A 175 -15.19 -2.07 20.95
C LEU A 175 -15.27 -0.55 21.19
N CYS A 176 -14.67 0.26 20.30
CA CYS A 176 -14.75 1.73 20.25
C CYS A 176 -14.78 2.40 21.65
N ASP A 177 -13.95 1.92 22.58
CA ASP A 177 -13.82 2.50 23.92
C ASP A 177 -12.82 3.66 23.86
N SER A 178 -13.28 4.85 24.23
CA SER A 178 -12.44 6.04 24.39
C SER A 178 -11.28 5.82 25.37
N ARG A 179 -11.44 4.93 26.35
CA ARG A 179 -10.38 4.59 27.32
C ARG A 179 -9.28 3.74 26.73
N GLU A 180 -9.58 2.91 25.74
CA GLU A 180 -8.60 2.06 25.04
C GLU A 180 -7.78 2.89 24.03
N SER A 181 -8.42 3.87 23.38
CA SER A 181 -7.76 4.75 22.40
C SER A 181 -6.89 5.85 23.02
N ASP A 182 -6.97 6.07 24.34
CA ASP A 182 -6.16 7.05 25.05
C ASP A 182 -4.78 6.47 25.38
N ILE A 183 -3.82 6.76 24.50
CA ILE A 183 -2.43 6.31 24.58
C ILE A 183 -1.55 7.18 25.51
N LYS A 184 -2.13 8.12 26.27
CA LYS A 184 -1.37 8.87 27.27
C LYS A 184 -0.82 7.89 28.31
N PRO A 185 0.46 8.00 28.71
CA PRO A 185 1.01 7.16 29.77
C PRO A 185 0.13 7.24 31.02
N ARG A 186 -0.30 6.08 31.53
CA ARG A 186 -1.10 5.98 32.75
C ARG A 186 -0.23 5.44 33.86
N ASP A 187 -0.36 6.04 35.04
CA ASP A 187 0.41 5.64 36.23
C ASP A 187 0.02 4.24 36.75
N ARG A 188 -1.15 3.74 36.34
CA ARG A 188 -1.63 2.41 36.71
C ARG A 188 -2.43 1.78 35.57
N VAL A 189 -2.09 0.54 35.21
CA VAL A 189 -2.80 -0.25 34.20
C VAL A 189 -3.27 -1.54 34.86
N THR A 190 -4.56 -1.83 34.80
CA THR A 190 -5.14 -3.08 35.32
C THR A 190 -5.36 -4.05 34.16
N ILE A 191 -4.75 -5.22 34.17
CA ILE A 191 -4.95 -6.27 33.15
C ILE A 191 -5.62 -7.47 33.83
N GLY A 192 -6.83 -7.84 33.38
CA GLY A 192 -7.56 -8.98 33.95
C GLY A 192 -7.92 -8.82 35.44
N GLY A 193 -8.10 -7.58 35.91
CA GLY A 193 -8.38 -7.29 37.34
C GLY A 193 -7.14 -7.26 38.23
N VAL A 194 -5.94 -7.47 37.67
CA VAL A 194 -4.67 -7.38 38.39
C VAL A 194 -3.97 -6.07 38.02
N ASP A 195 -3.55 -5.31 39.02
CA ASP A 195 -2.71 -4.13 38.82
C ASP A 195 -1.36 -4.55 38.22
N ALA A 196 -1.04 -4.04 37.03
CA ALA A 196 0.26 -4.24 36.41
C ALA A 196 1.32 -3.57 37.29
N GLN A 197 2.28 -4.36 37.75
CA GLN A 197 3.41 -3.82 38.50
C GLN A 197 4.33 -3.08 37.54
N PRO A 198 4.75 -1.84 37.87
CA PRO A 198 5.76 -1.16 37.08
C PRO A 198 7.02 -2.00 37.08
N LEU A 199 7.57 -2.27 35.88
CA LEU A 199 8.90 -2.85 35.78
C LEU A 199 9.87 -1.97 36.57
N PRO A 200 10.79 -2.56 37.34
CA PRO A 200 11.82 -1.78 38.01
C PRO A 200 12.49 -0.90 36.96
N PRO A 201 12.71 0.40 37.24
CA PRO A 201 13.30 1.30 36.27
C PRO A 201 14.59 0.67 35.78
N GLN A 202 14.67 0.40 34.47
CA GLN A 202 15.92 -0.01 33.86
C GLN A 202 16.86 1.16 34.04
N ARG A 203 17.69 1.11 35.08
CA ARG A 203 18.79 2.05 35.29
C ARG A 203 19.81 1.76 34.20
N GLY A 204 19.55 2.27 33.00
CA GLY A 204 20.60 2.52 32.04
C GLY A 204 21.66 3.38 32.74
N LEU A 205 22.93 3.09 32.49
CA LEU A 205 24.03 3.92 32.96
C LEU A 205 23.68 5.37 32.56
N ARG A 206 23.46 6.29 33.52
CA ARG A 206 23.16 7.71 33.23
C ARG A 206 24.35 8.45 32.60
N PHE A 207 25.38 7.71 32.24
CA PHE A 207 26.61 8.20 31.65
C PHE A 207 26.56 7.84 30.19
N ASP A 208 26.72 8.86 29.35
CA ASP A 208 26.75 8.73 27.92
C ASP A 208 28.23 8.67 27.48
N PRO A 209 28.86 7.47 27.41
CA PRO A 209 30.32 7.34 27.34
C PRO A 209 30.91 7.94 26.06
N TRP A 210 30.11 8.00 24.98
CA TRP A 210 30.57 8.54 23.70
C TRP A 210 30.94 10.02 23.80
N PHE A 211 30.26 10.80 24.65
CA PHE A 211 30.59 12.22 24.83
C PHE A 211 32.02 12.40 25.33
N TYR A 212 32.43 11.58 26.30
CA TYR A 212 33.79 11.59 26.85
C TYR A 212 34.82 11.07 25.84
N LEU A 213 34.47 10.06 25.04
CA LEU A 213 35.32 9.57 23.96
C LEU A 213 35.56 10.65 22.89
N VAL A 214 34.54 11.44 22.55
CA VAL A 214 34.67 12.59 21.63
C VAL A 214 35.57 13.67 22.23
N CYS A 215 35.39 14.03 23.51
CA CYS A 215 36.27 14.99 24.19
C CYS A 215 37.74 14.52 24.20
N LEU A 216 37.98 13.23 24.46
CA LEU A 216 39.32 12.65 24.47
C LEU A 216 39.96 12.67 23.08
N ALA A 217 39.20 12.33 22.03
CA ALA A 217 39.67 12.41 20.65
C ALA A 217 40.06 13.85 20.27
N LEU A 218 39.23 14.85 20.60
CA LEU A 218 39.52 16.26 20.36
C LEU A 218 40.79 16.73 21.09
N ALA A 219 40.97 16.32 22.34
CA ALA A 219 42.17 16.63 23.11
C ALA A 219 43.43 16.02 22.47
N PHE A 220 43.33 14.79 21.96
CA PHE A 220 44.42 14.11 21.26
C PHE A 220 44.79 14.84 19.96
N THR A 221 43.81 15.21 19.15
CA THR A 221 44.00 15.98 17.92
C THR A 221 44.62 17.35 18.18
N ALA A 222 44.16 18.07 19.22
CA ALA A 222 44.74 19.35 19.60
C ALA A 222 46.19 19.22 20.08
N CYS A 223 46.48 18.17 20.86
CA CYS A 223 47.84 17.89 21.34
C CYS A 223 48.79 17.59 20.17
N GLU A 224 48.36 16.76 19.22
CA GLU A 224 49.10 16.47 18.00
C GLU A 224 49.35 17.73 17.17
N TRP A 225 48.34 18.57 16.99
CA TRP A 225 48.47 19.84 16.27
C TRP A 225 49.49 20.79 16.92
N VAL A 226 49.48 20.91 18.25
CA VAL A 226 50.46 21.71 18.98
C VAL A 226 51.87 21.13 18.83
N LEU A 227 52.03 19.81 18.96
CA LEU A 227 53.34 19.15 18.78
C LEU A 227 53.87 19.32 17.35
N TYR A 228 53.01 19.22 16.34
CA TYR A 228 53.35 19.47 14.95
C TYR A 228 53.84 20.90 14.74
N HIS A 229 53.11 21.91 15.24
CA HIS A 229 53.52 23.31 15.13
C HIS A 229 54.84 23.61 15.85
N ARG A 230 55.07 23.03 17.04
CA ARG A 230 56.34 23.22 17.76
C ARG A 230 57.54 22.61 17.03
N ARG A 231 57.33 21.57 16.23
CA ARG A 231 58.39 20.87 15.48
C ARG A 231 58.80 21.56 14.16
N ILE A 232 58.04 22.55 13.69
CA ILE A 232 58.27 23.26 12.43
C ILE A 232 59.06 24.57 12.62
N ILE A 233 59.22 25.01 13.87
CA ILE A 233 59.87 26.29 14.22
C ILE A 233 61.35 26.11 14.63
N GLU A 234 61.85 24.87 14.67
CA GLU A 234 63.29 24.52 14.74
C GLU A 234 63.78 24.01 13.38
#